data_AF-A0A1W9WGU9-F1
#
_entry.id   AF-A0A1W9WGU9-F1
#
_cell.length_a   1.000
_cell.length_b   1.000
_cell.length_c   1.000
_cell.angle_alpha   90.00
_cell.angle_beta   90.00
_cell.angle_gamma   90.00
#
_symmetry.space_group_name_H-M   'P 1'
#
loop_
_entity.id
_entity.type
_entity.pdbx_description
1 polymer ?
#
loop_
_entity_poly.entity_id
_entity_poly.type
_entity_poly.pdbx_seq_one_letter_code
_entity_poly.pdbx_strand_id
1 'polypeptide(L)'
;MQIFKSIQTKFIFYFLAVALIPLIIVGWLTFNQSHDFLLEQTSQELIGIRDLKAGELETFFNLVDEDVVLLSKLPMMAEAMQDFAETEDFYDVRMLGYLNHPDMIDSGNGTPYDTAHARYHPVFQEIVKFRDYSEVYLINPKGFVVYNYDKGNDFATELITGDYRDTHLAKLFHSLITITDTNMVNFTDFVPYSPSGDIPSGFIGAKLM
;
A
#
# COMPACT_ATOMS: atom_id res chain seq x y z
N MET A 1 48.56 30.83 -50.16
CA MET A 1 47.75 32.01 -50.56
C MET A 1 48.48 33.28 -50.11
N GLN A 2 48.82 34.23 -50.99
CA GLN A 2 49.78 35.34 -50.73
C GLN A 2 49.37 36.39 -49.64
N ILE A 3 48.45 36.05 -48.74
CA ILE A 3 47.97 36.87 -47.62
C ILE A 3 48.99 36.89 -46.45
N PHE A 4 49.95 35.93 -46.43
CA PHE A 4 50.90 35.70 -45.33
C PHE A 4 52.27 36.39 -45.46
N LYS A 5 52.49 37.24 -46.46
CA LYS A 5 53.79 37.90 -46.68
C LYS A 5 53.96 39.23 -45.92
N SER A 6 52.89 39.86 -45.43
CA SER A 6 52.94 41.08 -44.63
C SER A 6 53.12 40.79 -43.12
N ILE A 7 53.99 41.55 -42.46
CA ILE A 7 54.24 41.47 -41.00
C ILE A 7 52.94 41.71 -40.20
N GLN A 8 52.05 42.59 -40.68
CA GLN A 8 50.80 42.92 -40.00
C GLN A 8 49.86 41.70 -39.88
N THR A 9 49.74 40.89 -40.95
CA THR A 9 48.88 39.69 -40.93
C THR A 9 49.40 38.64 -39.94
N LYS A 10 50.73 38.53 -39.76
CA LYS A 10 51.33 37.62 -38.78
C LYS A 10 51.03 38.04 -37.34
N PHE A 11 51.11 39.35 -37.04
CA PHE A 11 50.73 39.88 -35.72
C PHE A 11 49.26 39.63 -35.40
N ILE A 12 48.36 39.86 -36.36
CA ILE A 12 46.92 39.58 -36.19
C ILE A 12 46.68 38.11 -35.84
N PHE A 13 47.38 37.17 -36.51
CA PHE A 13 47.29 35.75 -36.20
C PHE A 13 47.79 35.40 -34.79
N TYR A 14 48.89 36.00 -34.33
CA TYR A 14 49.38 35.76 -32.97
C TYR A 14 48.42 36.31 -31.90
N PHE A 15 47.89 37.52 -32.10
CA PHE A 15 46.88 38.07 -31.19
C PHE A 15 45.60 37.22 -31.17
N LEU A 16 45.17 36.73 -32.33
CA LEU A 16 44.02 35.83 -32.45
C LEU A 16 44.27 34.50 -31.73
N ALA A 17 45.45 33.90 -31.90
CA ALA A 17 45.83 32.65 -31.23
C ALA A 17 45.88 32.83 -29.71
N VAL A 18 46.48 33.91 -29.22
CA VAL A 18 46.56 34.22 -27.77
C VAL A 18 45.17 34.44 -27.15
N ALA A 19 44.20 34.95 -27.90
CA ALA A 19 42.83 35.10 -27.43
C ALA A 19 42.02 33.78 -27.49
N LEU A 20 42.18 33.00 -28.57
CA LEU A 20 41.39 31.78 -28.79
C LEU A 20 41.86 30.59 -27.95
N ILE A 21 43.17 30.42 -27.76
CA ILE A 21 43.70 29.24 -27.06
C ILE A 21 43.19 29.16 -25.61
N PRO A 22 43.28 30.22 -24.77
CA PRO A 22 42.74 30.19 -23.41
C PRO A 22 41.22 30.00 -23.39
N LEU A 23 40.49 30.58 -24.35
CA LEU A 23 39.05 30.41 -24.46
C LEU A 23 38.66 28.95 -24.72
N ILE A 24 39.37 28.28 -25.62
CA ILE A 24 39.15 26.86 -25.93
C ILE A 24 39.49 25.99 -24.71
N ILE A 25 40.61 26.29 -24.03
CA ILE A 25 41.03 25.53 -22.84
C ILE A 25 39.99 25.69 -21.72
N VAL A 26 39.57 26.92 -21.41
CA VAL A 26 38.54 27.19 -20.40
C VAL A 26 37.23 26.54 -20.81
N GLY A 27 36.79 26.71 -22.06
CA GLY A 27 35.57 26.10 -22.56
C GLY A 27 35.56 24.58 -22.43
N TRP A 28 36.69 23.92 -22.74
CA TRP A 28 36.83 22.48 -22.59
C TRP A 28 36.83 22.03 -21.12
N LEU A 29 37.57 22.73 -20.25
CA LEU A 29 37.58 22.45 -18.81
C LEU A 29 36.21 22.63 -18.18
N THR A 30 35.54 23.76 -18.46
CA THR A 30 34.20 24.07 -17.98
C THR A 30 33.17 23.08 -18.51
N PHE A 31 33.26 22.66 -19.78
CA PHE A 31 32.34 21.68 -20.35
C PHE A 31 32.42 20.34 -19.61
N ASN A 32 33.63 19.81 -19.38
CA ASN A 32 33.81 18.55 -18.67
C ASN A 32 33.35 18.67 -17.20
N GLN A 33 33.73 19.74 -16.52
CA GLN A 33 33.33 19.97 -15.13
C GLN A 33 31.81 20.15 -14.97
N SER A 34 31.17 20.85 -15.89
CA SER A 34 29.72 21.07 -15.86
C SER A 34 28.94 19.79 -16.13
N HIS A 35 29.45 18.93 -17.02
CA HIS A 35 28.84 17.64 -17.29
C HIS A 35 28.80 16.75 -16.03
N ASP A 36 29.94 16.60 -15.37
CA ASP A 36 30.06 15.77 -14.16
C ASP A 36 29.22 16.34 -13.00
N PHE A 37 29.25 17.66 -12.80
CA PHE A 37 28.46 18.33 -11.75
C PHE A 37 26.95 18.16 -11.94
N LEU A 38 26.43 18.27 -13.18
CA LEU A 38 25.00 18.12 -13.46
C LEU A 38 24.52 16.68 -13.22
N LEU A 39 25.35 15.69 -13.59
CA LEU A 39 25.06 14.28 -13.33
C LEU A 39 25.07 13.97 -11.84
N GLU A 40 26.06 14.47 -11.10
CA GLU A 40 26.13 14.33 -9.65
C GLU A 40 24.92 14.98 -8.98
N GLN A 41 24.57 16.21 -9.37
CA GLN A 41 23.41 16.92 -8.85
C GLN A 41 22.10 16.14 -9.10
N THR A 42 21.89 15.67 -10.33
CA THR A 42 20.69 14.89 -10.68
C THR A 42 20.62 13.58 -9.89
N SER A 43 21.76 12.91 -9.69
CA SER A 43 21.83 11.70 -8.87
C SER A 43 21.48 11.97 -7.41
N GLN A 44 21.98 13.07 -6.83
CA GLN A 44 21.66 13.44 -5.45
C GLN A 44 20.19 13.82 -5.29
N GLU A 45 19.60 14.51 -6.28
CA GLU A 45 18.15 14.80 -6.30
C GLU A 45 17.32 13.50 -6.32
N LEU A 46 17.69 12.53 -7.16
CA LEU A 46 17.01 11.23 -7.21
C LEU A 46 17.18 10.42 -5.92
N ILE A 47 18.36 10.44 -5.31
CA ILE A 47 18.61 9.81 -4.00
C ILE A 47 17.73 10.48 -2.94
N GLY A 48 17.68 11.81 -2.92
CA GLY A 48 16.83 12.57 -2.02
C GLY A 48 15.35 12.22 -2.19
N ILE A 49 14.85 12.15 -3.42
CA ILE A 49 13.47 11.73 -3.71
C ILE A 49 13.22 10.29 -3.27
N ARG A 50 14.14 9.37 -3.56
CA ARG A 50 14.05 7.97 -3.15
C ARG A 50 13.93 7.86 -1.63
N ASP A 51 14.81 8.55 -0.89
CA ASP A 51 14.85 8.49 0.57
C ASP A 51 13.62 9.14 1.19
N LEU A 52 13.13 10.25 0.62
CA LEU A 52 11.85 10.85 1.00
C LEU A 52 10.68 9.88 0.79
N LYS A 53 10.61 9.23 -0.38
CA LYS A 53 9.54 8.27 -0.69
C LYS A 53 9.60 7.03 0.18
N ALA A 54 10.80 6.53 0.49
CA ALA A 54 10.98 5.44 1.44
C ALA A 54 10.46 5.84 2.83
N GLY A 55 10.81 7.03 3.31
CA GLY A 55 10.32 7.54 4.59
C GLY A 55 8.80 7.74 4.64
N GLU A 56 8.17 8.19 3.55
CA GLU A 56 6.71 8.27 3.43
C GLU A 56 6.06 6.88 3.55
N LEU A 57 6.62 5.87 2.89
CA LEU A 57 6.11 4.49 2.96
C LEU A 57 6.28 3.90 4.36
N GLU A 58 7.45 4.07 4.98
CA GLU A 58 7.68 3.61 6.36
C GLU A 58 6.67 4.27 7.33
N THR A 59 6.43 5.58 7.17
CA THR A 59 5.44 6.30 7.98
C THR A 59 4.04 5.75 7.77
N PHE A 60 3.65 5.49 6.51
CA PHE A 60 2.36 4.90 6.20
C PHE A 60 2.18 3.53 6.87
N PHE A 61 3.15 2.61 6.71
CA PHE A 61 3.03 1.28 7.32
C PHE A 61 3.01 1.32 8.85
N ASN A 62 3.78 2.21 9.47
CA ASN A 62 3.74 2.39 10.93
C ASN A 62 2.36 2.89 11.40
N LEU A 63 1.71 3.80 10.66
CA LEU A 63 0.36 4.25 10.98
C LEU A 63 -0.67 3.14 10.84
N VAL A 64 -0.56 2.33 9.77
CA VAL A 64 -1.46 1.19 9.55
C VAL A 64 -1.28 0.12 10.64
N ASP A 65 -0.05 -0.12 11.08
CA ASP A 65 0.26 -1.00 12.22
C ASP A 65 -0.41 -0.50 13.51
N GLU A 66 -0.21 0.78 13.85
CA GLU A 66 -0.81 1.41 15.02
C GLU A 66 -2.36 1.36 14.99
N ASP A 67 -2.95 1.62 13.83
CA ASP A 67 -4.40 1.55 13.65
C ASP A 67 -4.93 0.12 13.84
N VAL A 68 -4.29 -0.90 13.26
CA VAL A 68 -4.71 -2.30 13.43
C VAL A 68 -4.59 -2.75 14.88
N VAL A 69 -3.51 -2.37 15.58
CA VAL A 69 -3.35 -2.64 17.02
C VAL A 69 -4.40 -1.91 17.85
N LEU A 70 -4.72 -0.67 17.51
CA LEU A 70 -5.74 0.09 18.22
C LEU A 70 -7.11 -0.57 18.03
N LEU A 71 -7.50 -0.83 16.78
CA LEU A 71 -8.78 -1.45 16.44
C LEU A 71 -8.92 -2.81 17.11
N SER A 72 -7.87 -3.65 17.12
CA SER A 72 -7.94 -4.98 17.74
C SER A 72 -8.17 -4.97 19.25
N LYS A 73 -7.92 -3.82 19.89
CA LYS A 73 -8.11 -3.60 21.33
C LYS A 73 -9.43 -2.93 21.67
N LEU A 74 -10.18 -2.42 20.69
CA LEU A 74 -11.45 -1.77 20.96
C LEU A 74 -12.50 -2.82 21.37
N PRO A 75 -13.20 -2.66 22.51
CA PRO A 75 -14.24 -3.59 22.94
C PRO A 75 -15.31 -3.83 21.87
N MET A 76 -15.61 -2.79 21.08
CA MET A 76 -16.56 -2.86 19.98
C MET A 76 -16.16 -3.90 18.91
N MET A 77 -14.87 -4.13 18.67
CA MET A 77 -14.42 -5.16 17.72
C MET A 77 -14.62 -6.58 18.25
N ALA A 78 -14.42 -6.78 19.55
CA ALA A 78 -14.72 -8.05 20.19
C ALA A 78 -16.24 -8.32 20.19
N GLU A 79 -17.06 -7.31 20.48
CA GLU A 79 -18.52 -7.41 20.39
C GLU A 79 -18.97 -7.70 18.95
N ALA A 80 -18.46 -6.96 17.96
CA ALA A 80 -18.80 -7.19 16.56
C ALA A 80 -18.39 -8.60 16.10
N MET A 81 -17.20 -9.06 16.48
CA MET A 81 -16.77 -10.44 16.20
C MET A 81 -17.72 -11.45 16.81
N GLN A 82 -18.13 -11.25 18.06
CA GLN A 82 -19.08 -12.13 18.73
C GLN A 82 -20.43 -12.13 18.01
N ASP A 83 -21.05 -10.96 17.82
CA ASP A 83 -22.37 -10.79 17.21
C ASP A 83 -22.42 -11.35 15.77
N PHE A 84 -21.37 -11.16 14.96
CA PHE A 84 -21.30 -11.78 13.63
C PHE A 84 -21.07 -13.29 13.69
N ALA A 85 -20.34 -13.78 14.70
CA ALA A 85 -20.07 -15.20 14.89
C ALA A 85 -21.23 -15.98 15.54
N GLU A 86 -22.28 -15.31 16.03
CA GLU A 86 -23.49 -15.97 16.55
C GLU A 86 -24.26 -16.73 15.46
N THR A 87 -24.05 -16.40 14.19
CA THR A 87 -24.75 -17.09 13.10
C THR A 87 -24.27 -18.55 12.97
N GLU A 88 -25.22 -19.49 12.94
CA GLU A 88 -24.91 -20.92 12.96
C GLU A 88 -24.30 -21.42 11.64
N ASP A 89 -24.67 -20.83 10.49
CA ASP A 89 -24.18 -21.21 9.16
C ASP A 89 -23.82 -20.00 8.29
N PHE A 90 -22.54 -19.86 7.93
CA PHE A 90 -22.06 -18.80 7.04
C PHE A 90 -22.48 -18.99 5.58
N TYR A 91 -22.87 -20.21 5.18
CA TYR A 91 -23.47 -20.42 3.87
C TYR A 91 -24.80 -19.67 3.74
N ASP A 92 -25.63 -19.70 4.79
CA ASP A 92 -26.89 -18.95 4.82
C ASP A 92 -26.63 -17.44 4.82
N VAL A 93 -25.63 -16.96 5.57
CA VAL A 93 -25.20 -15.54 5.57
C VAL A 93 -24.87 -15.07 4.16
N ARG A 94 -24.13 -15.87 3.40
CA ARG A 94 -23.74 -15.56 2.02
C ARG A 94 -24.96 -15.41 1.11
N MET A 95 -26.06 -16.10 1.41
CA MET A 95 -27.30 -16.10 0.64
C MET A 95 -28.29 -14.99 1.04
N LEU A 96 -28.00 -14.20 2.10
CA LEU A 96 -28.86 -13.09 2.53
C LEU A 96 -28.93 -11.93 1.53
N GLY A 97 -27.99 -11.85 0.58
CA GLY A 97 -27.99 -10.84 -0.48
C GLY A 97 -27.02 -9.68 -0.27
N TYR A 98 -26.11 -9.77 0.70
CA TYR A 98 -25.07 -8.76 0.92
C TYR A 98 -23.97 -8.74 -0.15
N LEU A 99 -23.75 -9.84 -0.87
CA LEU A 99 -22.66 -9.97 -1.84
C LEU A 99 -22.67 -8.83 -2.87
N ASN A 100 -21.52 -8.15 -3.03
CA ASN A 100 -21.33 -7.00 -3.92
C ASN A 100 -22.27 -5.81 -3.63
N HIS A 101 -22.82 -5.72 -2.42
CA HIS A 101 -23.68 -4.63 -1.97
C HIS A 101 -23.08 -3.95 -0.73
N PRO A 102 -21.91 -3.30 -0.84
CA PRO A 102 -21.19 -2.73 0.30
C PRO A 102 -21.94 -1.61 1.02
N ASP A 103 -22.91 -0.95 0.40
CA ASP A 103 -23.70 0.10 1.05
C ASP A 103 -24.99 -0.43 1.72
N MET A 104 -25.28 -1.73 1.61
CA MET A 104 -26.51 -2.32 2.18
C MET A 104 -26.39 -2.45 3.70
N ILE A 105 -27.27 -1.78 4.44
CA ILE A 105 -27.28 -1.87 5.90
C ILE A 105 -27.96 -3.14 6.41
N ASP A 106 -29.07 -3.53 5.80
CA ASP A 106 -29.94 -4.63 6.23
C ASP A 106 -30.48 -5.34 4.98
N SER A 107 -30.45 -6.68 4.98
CA SER A 107 -31.01 -7.48 3.88
C SER A 107 -32.53 -7.58 3.90
N GLY A 108 -33.17 -7.28 5.04
CA GLY A 108 -34.59 -7.42 5.29
C GLY A 108 -35.02 -8.84 5.69
N ASN A 109 -34.09 -9.77 5.88
CA ASN A 109 -34.38 -11.15 6.28
C ASN A 109 -34.61 -11.32 7.79
N GLY A 110 -34.30 -10.30 8.60
CA GLY A 110 -34.53 -10.31 10.05
C GLY A 110 -33.65 -11.29 10.82
N THR A 111 -32.46 -11.57 10.31
CA THR A 111 -31.51 -12.53 10.91
C THR A 111 -30.67 -11.90 12.03
N PRO A 112 -30.03 -12.70 12.89
CA PRO A 112 -29.00 -12.20 13.80
C PRO A 112 -27.88 -11.47 13.05
N TYR A 113 -27.51 -11.97 11.86
CA TYR A 113 -26.54 -11.30 11.00
C TYR A 113 -27.01 -9.91 10.57
N ASP A 114 -28.27 -9.75 10.16
CA ASP A 114 -28.84 -8.44 9.79
C ASP A 114 -28.76 -7.46 10.96
N THR A 115 -29.04 -7.94 12.17
CA THR A 115 -29.00 -7.12 13.40
C THR A 115 -27.57 -6.65 13.69
N ALA A 116 -26.59 -7.56 13.62
CA ALA A 116 -25.18 -7.23 13.77
C ALA A 116 -24.71 -6.29 12.66
N HIS A 117 -25.08 -6.57 11.41
CA HIS A 117 -24.70 -5.77 10.25
C HIS A 117 -25.23 -4.34 10.38
N ALA A 118 -26.51 -4.16 10.69
CA ALA A 118 -27.13 -2.85 10.88
C ALA A 118 -26.46 -2.05 12.02
N ARG A 119 -25.95 -2.73 13.05
CA ARG A 119 -25.27 -2.11 14.20
C ARG A 119 -23.84 -1.66 13.87
N TYR A 120 -23.05 -2.53 13.23
CA TYR A 120 -21.60 -2.31 13.10
C TYR A 120 -21.15 -1.85 11.71
N HIS A 121 -21.86 -2.21 10.65
CA HIS A 121 -21.47 -1.84 9.28
C HIS A 121 -21.26 -0.33 9.10
N PRO A 122 -22.15 0.58 9.59
CA PRO A 122 -21.91 2.01 9.48
C PRO A 122 -20.57 2.45 10.10
N VAL A 123 -20.15 1.83 11.21
CA VAL A 123 -18.89 2.16 11.87
C VAL A 123 -17.70 1.68 11.05
N PHE A 124 -17.75 0.47 10.50
CA PHE A 124 -16.70 -0.02 9.60
C PHE A 124 -16.60 0.81 8.32
N GLN A 125 -17.73 1.23 7.77
CA GLN A 125 -17.76 2.12 6.61
C GLN A 125 -17.07 3.46 6.92
N GLU A 126 -17.26 4.02 8.11
CA GLU A 126 -16.54 5.23 8.54
C GLU A 126 -15.04 4.97 8.74
N ILE A 127 -14.64 3.81 9.29
CA ILE A 127 -13.22 3.45 9.41
C ILE A 127 -12.55 3.37 8.04
N VAL A 128 -13.17 2.63 7.11
CA VAL A 128 -12.69 2.48 5.72
C VAL A 128 -12.55 3.84 5.04
N LYS A 129 -13.57 4.70 5.11
CA LYS A 129 -13.56 6.03 4.50
C LYS A 129 -12.55 6.97 5.14
N PHE A 130 -12.45 6.99 6.48
CA PHE A 130 -11.60 7.93 7.19
C PHE A 130 -10.12 7.58 7.09
N ARG A 131 -9.79 6.28 6.99
CA ARG A 131 -8.41 5.79 6.84
C ARG A 131 -7.98 5.54 5.40
N ASP A 132 -8.90 5.66 4.44
CA ASP A 132 -8.67 5.33 3.04
C ASP A 132 -8.16 3.88 2.86
N TYR A 133 -8.69 2.97 3.69
CA TYR A 133 -8.43 1.55 3.52
C TYR A 133 -9.27 1.00 2.39
N SER A 134 -8.76 0.00 1.66
CA SER A 134 -9.57 -0.67 0.65
C SER A 134 -10.74 -1.42 1.30
N GLU A 135 -10.49 -2.06 2.44
CA GLU A 135 -11.48 -2.82 3.18
C GLU A 135 -11.01 -3.14 4.60
N VAL A 136 -11.94 -3.58 5.45
CA VAL A 136 -11.69 -4.11 6.80
C VAL A 136 -12.28 -5.50 6.88
N TYR A 137 -11.55 -6.42 7.51
CA TYR A 137 -11.95 -7.82 7.71
C TYR A 137 -12.16 -8.15 9.18
N LEU A 138 -13.16 -8.97 9.47
CA LEU A 138 -13.23 -9.78 10.68
C LEU A 138 -13.24 -11.25 10.29
N ILE A 139 -12.30 -11.99 10.85
CA ILE A 139 -12.14 -13.43 10.62
C ILE A 139 -12.22 -14.14 11.96
N ASN A 140 -13.17 -15.06 12.11
CA ASN A 140 -13.33 -15.77 13.38
C ASN A 140 -12.23 -16.85 13.56
N PRO A 141 -12.06 -17.40 14.77
CA PRO A 141 -11.03 -18.43 15.02
C PRO A 141 -11.21 -19.73 14.22
N LYS A 142 -12.40 -19.98 13.65
CA LYS A 142 -12.66 -21.11 12.77
C LYS A 142 -12.24 -20.84 11.32
N GLY A 143 -11.76 -19.63 11.02
CA GLY A 143 -11.29 -19.22 9.70
C GLY A 143 -12.37 -18.70 8.77
N PHE A 144 -13.59 -18.45 9.23
CA PHE A 144 -14.62 -17.82 8.42
C PHE A 144 -14.41 -16.30 8.36
N VAL A 145 -14.50 -15.75 7.15
CA VAL A 145 -14.61 -14.30 6.93
C VAL A 145 -16.02 -13.86 7.31
N VAL A 146 -16.22 -13.56 8.59
CA VAL A 146 -17.55 -13.22 9.14
C VAL A 146 -18.01 -11.83 8.70
N TYR A 147 -17.05 -10.97 8.38
CA TYR A 147 -17.30 -9.65 7.81
C TYR A 147 -16.13 -9.24 6.93
N ASN A 148 -16.43 -8.68 5.76
CA ASN A 148 -15.58 -7.70 5.10
C ASN A 148 -16.44 -6.54 4.57
N TYR A 149 -15.82 -5.39 4.32
CA TYR A 149 -16.53 -4.19 3.88
C TYR A 149 -17.15 -4.34 2.48
N ASP A 150 -16.35 -4.78 1.50
CA ASP A 150 -16.76 -4.83 0.09
C ASP A 150 -17.84 -5.89 -0.20
N LYS A 151 -18.03 -6.85 0.71
CA LYS A 151 -18.86 -8.05 0.51
C LYS A 151 -18.46 -8.80 -0.77
N GLY A 152 -17.15 -8.88 -1.00
CA GLY A 152 -16.55 -9.49 -2.17
C GLY A 152 -16.67 -11.02 -2.19
N ASN A 153 -15.94 -11.65 -3.12
CA ASN A 153 -16.06 -13.09 -3.34
C ASN A 153 -15.63 -13.95 -2.15
N ASP A 154 -14.78 -13.42 -1.27
CA ASP A 154 -14.29 -14.00 -0.03
C ASP A 154 -15.24 -13.83 1.17
N PHE A 155 -16.29 -13.02 1.04
CA PHE A 155 -17.29 -12.82 2.09
C PHE A 155 -17.97 -14.14 2.50
N ALA A 156 -18.05 -14.40 3.81
CA ALA A 156 -18.67 -15.59 4.38
C ALA A 156 -18.07 -16.92 3.84
N THR A 157 -16.78 -16.92 3.50
CA THR A 157 -16.03 -18.12 3.11
C THR A 157 -15.03 -18.55 4.17
N GLU A 158 -14.51 -19.77 4.05
CA GLU A 158 -13.57 -20.36 5.01
C GLU A 158 -12.13 -20.36 4.47
N LEU A 159 -11.20 -19.80 5.25
CA LEU A 159 -9.79 -19.67 4.90
C LEU A 159 -8.92 -20.87 5.29
N ILE A 160 -9.44 -21.84 6.04
CA ILE A 160 -8.65 -23.02 6.45
C ILE A 160 -8.77 -24.13 5.40
N THR A 161 -10.00 -24.51 5.04
CA THR A 161 -10.24 -25.64 4.12
C THR A 161 -10.91 -25.26 2.80
N GLY A 162 -11.50 -24.06 2.73
CA GLY A 162 -12.28 -23.57 1.58
C GLY A 162 -11.45 -23.10 0.39
N ASP A 163 -12.14 -22.50 -0.58
CA ASP A 163 -11.60 -22.15 -1.91
C ASP A 163 -10.44 -21.15 -1.86
N TYR A 164 -10.34 -20.35 -0.80
CA TYR A 164 -9.32 -19.31 -0.64
C TYR A 164 -8.21 -19.67 0.36
N ARG A 165 -8.09 -20.94 0.76
CA ARG A 165 -7.08 -21.41 1.74
C ARG A 165 -5.62 -21.18 1.33
N ASP A 166 -5.35 -21.09 0.03
CA ASP A 166 -4.00 -20.92 -0.50
C ASP A 166 -3.63 -19.44 -0.74
N THR A 167 -4.56 -18.51 -0.45
CA THR A 167 -4.36 -17.07 -0.60
C THR A 167 -3.42 -16.51 0.47
N HIS A 168 -2.89 -15.31 0.24
CA HIS A 168 -2.06 -14.61 1.22
C HIS A 168 -2.89 -14.10 2.42
N LEU A 169 -4.19 -13.83 2.26
CA LEU A 169 -5.08 -13.59 3.40
C LEU A 169 -5.17 -14.81 4.34
N ALA A 170 -5.34 -16.02 3.78
CA ALA A 170 -5.33 -17.26 4.57
C ALA A 170 -3.99 -17.49 5.27
N LYS A 171 -2.87 -17.21 4.59
CA LYS A 171 -1.52 -17.28 5.20
C LYS A 171 -1.37 -16.29 6.36
N LEU A 172 -1.86 -15.07 6.21
CA LEU A 172 -1.88 -14.08 7.30
C LEU A 172 -2.70 -14.60 8.48
N PHE A 173 -3.92 -15.08 8.24
CA PHE A 173 -4.78 -15.66 9.27
C PHE A 173 -4.06 -16.79 10.02
N HIS A 174 -3.46 -17.75 9.31
CA HIS A 174 -2.70 -18.83 9.92
C HIS A 174 -1.53 -18.34 10.77
N SER A 175 -0.82 -17.30 10.31
CA SER A 175 0.26 -16.71 11.10
C SER A 175 -0.28 -16.12 12.41
N LEU A 176 -1.43 -15.44 12.37
CA LEU A 176 -2.00 -14.73 13.52
C LEU A 176 -2.65 -15.65 14.54
N ILE A 177 -3.31 -16.74 14.14
CA ILE A 177 -3.93 -17.65 15.12
C ILE A 177 -2.90 -18.42 15.96
N THR A 178 -1.64 -18.52 15.48
CA THR A 178 -0.56 -19.18 16.20
C THR A 178 0.13 -18.30 17.25
N ILE A 179 -0.13 -16.99 17.24
CA ILE A 179 0.51 -16.04 18.17
C ILE A 179 -0.21 -16.02 19.52
N THR A 180 0.58 -15.88 20.58
CA THR A 180 0.08 -15.68 21.95
C THR A 180 0.07 -14.22 22.36
N ASP A 181 0.94 -13.39 21.77
CA ASP A 181 0.99 -11.94 22.01
C ASP A 181 -0.03 -11.23 21.12
N THR A 182 -1.07 -10.67 21.73
CA THR A 182 -2.13 -9.93 21.04
C THR A 182 -1.71 -8.52 20.60
N ASN A 183 -0.48 -8.09 20.93
CA ASN A 183 0.11 -6.87 20.36
C ASN A 183 0.88 -7.13 19.06
N MET A 184 1.07 -8.40 18.67
CA MET A 184 1.79 -8.73 17.46
C MET A 184 0.89 -8.54 16.24
N VAL A 185 1.38 -7.72 15.32
CA VAL A 185 0.81 -7.53 13.98
C VAL A 185 1.65 -8.31 12.99
N ASN A 186 0.99 -8.94 12.03
CA ASN A 186 1.65 -9.49 10.86
C ASN A 186 1.11 -8.82 9.60
N PHE A 187 1.93 -8.80 8.56
CA PHE A 187 1.54 -8.32 7.26
C PHE A 187 1.94 -9.32 6.17
N THR A 188 1.35 -9.14 5.00
CA THR A 188 1.68 -9.86 3.77
C THR A 188 2.07 -8.87 2.70
N ASP A 189 2.99 -9.29 1.83
CA ASP A 189 3.41 -8.49 0.69
C ASP A 189 2.27 -8.35 -0.34
N PHE A 190 2.37 -7.34 -1.20
CA PHE A 190 1.40 -7.09 -2.25
C PHE A 190 1.52 -8.13 -3.35
N VAL A 191 0.52 -9.01 -3.47
CA VAL A 191 0.46 -10.03 -4.52
C VAL A 191 -0.95 -10.09 -5.10
N PRO A 192 -1.13 -10.63 -6.33
CA PRO A 192 -2.47 -10.80 -6.90
C PRO A 192 -3.42 -11.53 -5.95
N TYR A 193 -4.61 -10.96 -5.72
CA TYR A 193 -5.63 -11.52 -4.86
C TYR A 193 -6.86 -11.94 -5.67
N SER A 194 -7.03 -13.26 -5.84
CA SER A 194 -8.08 -13.80 -6.70
C SER A 194 -9.52 -13.39 -6.32
N PRO A 195 -9.90 -13.25 -5.02
CA PRO A 195 -11.24 -12.79 -4.67
C PRO A 195 -11.55 -11.37 -5.15
N SER A 196 -10.52 -10.52 -5.29
CA SER A 196 -10.62 -9.14 -5.80
C SER A 196 -10.23 -9.01 -7.27
N GLY A 197 -10.32 -10.10 -8.04
CA GLY A 197 -10.05 -10.08 -9.49
C GLY A 197 -8.57 -9.90 -9.84
N ASP A 198 -7.68 -10.46 -9.02
CA ASP A 198 -6.21 -10.42 -9.19
C ASP A 198 -5.58 -9.02 -9.10
N ILE A 199 -6.30 -8.04 -8.57
CA ILE A 199 -5.72 -6.77 -8.13
C ILE A 199 -4.66 -7.08 -7.06
N PRO A 200 -3.43 -6.55 -7.16
CA PRO A 200 -2.43 -6.73 -6.12
C PRO A 200 -2.90 -6.13 -4.79
N SER A 201 -3.00 -6.97 -3.76
CA SER A 201 -3.41 -6.57 -2.42
C SER A 201 -2.38 -7.03 -1.40
N GLY A 202 -2.23 -6.26 -0.33
CA GLY A 202 -1.46 -6.61 0.85
C GLY A 202 -2.37 -6.51 2.07
N PHE A 203 -2.28 -7.49 2.97
CA PHE A 203 -3.07 -7.50 4.20
C PHE A 203 -2.18 -7.32 5.42
N ILE A 204 -2.69 -6.56 6.38
CA ILE A 204 -2.15 -6.42 7.72
C ILE A 204 -3.22 -6.83 8.73
N GLY A 205 -2.82 -7.48 9.82
CA GLY A 205 -3.80 -7.98 10.78
C GLY A 205 -3.20 -8.22 12.16
N ALA A 206 -4.06 -8.16 13.16
CA ALA A 206 -3.77 -8.51 14.53
C ALA A 206 -4.87 -9.42 15.09
N LYS A 207 -4.53 -10.18 16.12
CA LYS A 207 -5.48 -10.99 16.87
C LYS A 207 -6.30 -10.08 17.80
N LEU A 208 -7.62 -10.24 17.81
CA LEU A 208 -8.49 -9.56 18.77
C LEU A 208 -8.16 -10.01 20.21
N MET A 209 -8.21 -9.07 21.16
CA MET A 209 -8.01 -9.31 22.59
C MET A 209 -9.23 -9.92 23.28
#